data_AF-A0A9J6E9K9-F1
#
_entry.id   AF-A0A9J6E9K9-F1
#
_cell.length_a   1.000
_cell.length_b   1.000
_cell.length_c   1.000
_cell.angle_alpha   90.00
_cell.angle_beta   90.00
_cell.angle_gamma   90.00
#
_symmetry.space_group_name_H-M   'P 1'
#
loop_
_entity.id
_entity.type
_entity.pdbx_description
1 polymer ?
#
loop_
_entity_poly.entity_id
_entity_poly.type
_entity_poly.pdbx_seq_one_letter_code
_entity_poly.pdbx_strand_id
1 'polypeptide(L)'
;MASTEKMFDELVGQGKLKYLLTHKLSQDHAENFFGSVRGRGGYNNNPTAAQFMAAYKRLLVQTEVTSSSSGNCTKDMVSILNATTVVAQVDATSALTDMRRSSILEPHDDHDYTHPENLSAVVVAVVPYIAGFVVRQVCKTTTCEECIAALYSDELVPLVEQKNRGGLVSPSNDVIGLCEAVEKGLRRLQIECGTLQAVNSQSKHLVLEVLRLSVEEKWFQKLEQHILDLDPLDNHIYSLCKKVAELYVKIRIHHMTKERNHEIIKDRVRPVLSRMIIFKHQ
;
A
#
# COMPACT_ATOMS: atom_id res chain seq x y z
N MET A 1 -1.70 4.25 52.37
CA MET A 1 -1.77 3.10 53.31
C MET A 1 -3.18 2.90 53.86
N ALA A 2 -3.87 3.94 54.35
CA ALA A 2 -5.23 3.82 54.89
C ALA A 2 -6.28 3.14 53.97
N SER A 3 -6.15 3.25 52.63
CA SER A 3 -7.07 2.59 51.70
C SER A 3 -6.85 1.08 51.58
N THR A 4 -5.61 0.61 51.72
CA THR A 4 -5.25 -0.81 51.57
C THR A 4 -5.57 -1.58 52.85
N GLU A 5 -5.40 -0.93 54.00
CA GLU A 5 -5.79 -1.46 55.32
C GLU A 5 -7.30 -1.68 55.40
N LYS A 6 -8.11 -0.69 54.98
CA LYS A 6 -9.57 -0.85 54.90
C LYS A 6 -10.00 -1.99 53.99
N MET A 7 -9.35 -2.12 52.82
CA MET A 7 -9.62 -3.22 51.88
C MET A 7 -9.23 -4.59 52.46
N PHE A 8 -8.18 -4.64 53.28
CA PHE A 8 -7.78 -5.85 54.00
C PHE A 8 -8.80 -6.23 55.07
N ASP A 9 -9.25 -5.28 55.89
CA ASP A 9 -10.25 -5.52 56.93
C ASP A 9 -11.60 -5.97 56.35
N GLU A 10 -12.01 -5.39 55.23
CA GLU A 10 -13.26 -5.77 54.53
C GLU A 10 -13.19 -7.14 53.86
N LEU A 11 -12.06 -7.51 53.26
CA LEU A 11 -11.96 -8.75 52.48
C LEU A 11 -11.42 -9.94 53.29
N VAL A 12 -10.40 -9.70 54.12
CA VAL A 12 -9.74 -10.72 54.95
C VAL A 12 -10.41 -10.79 56.32
N GLY A 13 -10.75 -9.65 56.93
CA GLY A 13 -11.44 -9.61 58.22
C GLY A 13 -12.86 -10.19 58.18
N GLN A 14 -13.56 -10.08 57.04
CA GLN A 14 -14.87 -10.73 56.82
C GLN A 14 -14.76 -12.19 56.33
N GLY A 15 -13.56 -12.75 56.25
CA GLY A 15 -13.33 -14.16 55.88
C GLY A 15 -13.52 -14.52 54.40
N LYS A 16 -13.62 -13.54 53.49
CA LYS A 16 -13.80 -13.78 52.04
C LYS A 16 -12.50 -14.18 51.36
N LEU A 17 -11.35 -13.71 51.85
CA LEU A 17 -10.02 -14.02 51.34
C LEU A 17 -9.05 -14.35 52.48
N LYS A 18 -8.11 -15.27 52.25
CA LYS A 18 -7.12 -15.69 53.25
C LYS A 18 -5.97 -14.68 53.43
N TYR A 19 -5.64 -13.95 52.37
CA TYR A 19 -4.60 -12.93 52.34
C TYR A 19 -4.83 -11.99 51.16
N LEU A 20 -4.22 -10.80 51.19
CA LEU A 20 -4.30 -9.81 50.12
C LEU A 20 -2.95 -9.70 49.40
N LEU A 21 -2.94 -9.94 48.08
CA LEU A 21 -1.75 -9.78 47.25
C LEU A 21 -1.61 -8.32 46.81
N THR A 22 -0.90 -7.52 47.60
CA THR A 22 -0.70 -6.09 47.34
C THR A 22 -0.03 -5.81 45.99
N HIS A 23 0.81 -6.72 45.49
CA HIS A 23 1.39 -6.63 44.14
C HIS A 23 0.32 -6.57 43.04
N LYS A 24 -0.79 -7.31 43.16
CA LYS A 24 -1.86 -7.30 42.14
C LYS A 24 -2.67 -5.98 42.16
N LEU A 25 -2.51 -5.17 43.20
CA LEU A 25 -3.09 -3.83 43.30
C LEU A 25 -2.17 -2.74 42.73
N SER A 26 -0.94 -3.10 42.33
CA SER A 26 0.01 -2.18 41.71
C SER A 26 -0.31 -1.94 40.24
N GLN A 27 0.18 -0.81 39.71
CA GLN A 27 0.05 -0.46 38.29
C GLN A 27 1.02 -1.25 37.40
N ASP A 28 1.95 -2.01 37.97
CA ASP A 28 3.02 -2.73 37.25
C ASP A 28 2.49 -3.62 36.12
N HIS A 29 1.31 -4.22 36.31
CA HIS A 29 0.67 -5.03 35.27
C HIS A 29 0.27 -4.22 34.04
N ALA A 30 -0.23 -2.99 34.24
CA ALA A 30 -0.54 -2.08 33.15
C ALA A 30 0.74 -1.55 32.48
N GLU A 31 1.79 -1.27 33.25
CA GLU A 31 3.07 -0.83 32.70
C GLU A 31 3.73 -1.92 31.84
N ASN A 32 3.67 -3.17 32.29
CA ASN A 32 4.15 -4.33 31.53
C ASN A 32 3.35 -4.53 30.23
N PHE A 33 2.04 -4.33 30.28
CA PHE A 33 1.21 -4.32 29.08
C PHE A 33 1.63 -3.23 28.09
N PHE A 34 1.81 -1.98 28.56
CA PHE A 34 2.28 -0.90 27.69
C PHE A 34 3.71 -1.11 27.18
N GLY A 35 4.59 -1.72 27.96
CA GLY A 35 5.92 -2.14 27.50
C GLY A 35 5.83 -3.15 26.35
N SER A 36 4.90 -4.09 26.44
CA SER A 36 4.63 -5.09 25.39
C SER A 36 4.05 -4.46 24.12
N VAL A 37 3.20 -3.44 24.26
CA VAL A 37 2.69 -2.66 23.13
C VAL A 37 3.83 -1.88 22.46
N ARG A 38 4.68 -1.18 23.23
CA ARG A 38 5.82 -0.41 22.70
C ARG A 38 6.86 -1.30 22.01
N GLY A 39 7.08 -2.51 22.52
CA GLY A 39 8.00 -3.49 21.93
C GLY A 39 7.58 -3.96 20.52
N ARG A 40 6.32 -3.77 20.14
CA ARG A 40 5.82 -4.15 18.81
C ARG A 40 6.07 -3.04 17.80
N GLY A 41 6.70 -3.40 16.68
CA GLY A 41 7.04 -2.45 15.62
C GLY A 41 8.39 -1.74 15.81
N GLY A 42 9.32 -2.32 16.57
CA GLY A 42 10.71 -1.82 16.67
C GLY A 42 10.97 -0.88 17.85
N TYR A 43 10.34 -1.11 19.01
CA TYR A 43 10.48 -0.27 20.21
C TYR A 43 10.03 1.18 20.00
N ASN A 44 8.79 1.36 19.52
CA ASN A 44 8.21 2.69 19.38
C ASN A 44 7.72 3.19 20.75
N ASN A 45 8.37 4.22 21.30
CA ASN A 45 8.00 4.79 22.60
C ASN A 45 6.68 5.57 22.60
N ASN A 46 6.18 5.99 21.43
CA ASN A 46 4.95 6.76 21.29
C ASN A 46 4.10 6.24 20.11
N PRO A 47 3.41 5.10 20.27
CA PRO A 47 2.56 4.54 19.21
C PRO A 47 1.35 5.46 18.95
N THR A 48 0.97 5.60 17.68
CA THR A 48 -0.31 6.24 17.33
C THR A 48 -1.49 5.37 17.74
N ALA A 49 -2.70 5.94 17.86
CA ALA A 49 -3.90 5.18 18.25
C ALA A 49 -4.15 3.94 17.36
N ALA A 50 -3.90 4.07 16.05
CA ALA A 50 -4.00 2.95 15.10
C ALA A 50 -2.93 1.87 15.37
N GLN A 51 -1.70 2.26 15.70
CA GLN A 51 -0.63 1.32 16.05
C GLN A 51 -0.91 0.61 17.38
N PHE A 52 -1.45 1.34 18.36
CA PHE A 52 -1.90 0.77 19.63
C PHE A 52 -3.00 -0.27 19.39
N MET A 53 -4.03 0.07 18.60
CA MET A 53 -5.13 -0.85 18.28
C MET A 53 -4.63 -2.10 17.57
N ALA A 54 -3.72 -1.97 16.60
CA ALA A 54 -3.15 -3.12 15.89
C ALA A 54 -2.29 -4.00 16.82
N ALA A 55 -1.45 -3.38 17.66
CA ALA A 55 -0.64 -4.08 18.64
C ALA A 55 -1.53 -4.82 19.67
N TYR A 56 -2.61 -4.18 20.12
CA TYR A 56 -3.59 -4.74 21.05
C TYR A 56 -4.34 -5.94 20.46
N LYS A 57 -4.93 -5.81 19.26
CA LYS A 57 -5.60 -6.92 18.55
C LYS A 57 -4.69 -8.13 18.44
N ARG A 58 -3.41 -7.91 18.12
CA ARG A 58 -2.44 -8.99 17.99
C ARG A 58 -1.96 -9.52 19.36
N LEU A 59 -2.04 -8.76 20.45
CA LEU A 59 -1.70 -9.24 21.81
C LEU A 59 -2.81 -10.16 22.33
N LEU A 60 -4.06 -9.89 21.95
CA LEU A 60 -5.21 -10.74 22.24
C LEU A 60 -5.14 -12.10 21.52
N VAL A 61 -4.68 -12.12 20.26
CA VAL A 61 -4.60 -13.34 19.45
C VAL A 61 -3.31 -14.13 19.70
N GLN A 62 -2.21 -13.45 20.02
CA GLN A 62 -0.90 -14.05 20.29
C GLN A 62 -0.47 -13.67 21.71
N THR A 63 -1.02 -14.39 22.68
CA THR A 63 -0.87 -14.15 24.13
C THR A 63 0.47 -14.59 24.69
N GLU A 64 1.35 -15.22 23.89
CA GLU A 64 2.74 -15.46 24.28
C GLU A 64 3.55 -14.15 24.23
N VAL A 65 3.31 -13.29 25.20
CA VAL A 65 4.11 -12.11 25.44
C VAL A 65 5.43 -12.55 26.05
N THR A 66 6.48 -12.59 25.23
CA THR A 66 7.86 -12.70 25.72
C THR A 66 8.38 -11.28 25.97
N SER A 67 8.69 -10.97 27.23
CA SER A 67 9.42 -9.75 27.57
C SER A 67 10.85 -9.83 26.99
N SER A 68 11.39 -8.68 26.58
CA SER A 68 12.75 -8.61 26.07
C SER A 68 13.76 -8.93 27.18
N SER A 69 14.85 -9.63 26.84
CA SER A 69 15.91 -10.01 27.79
C SER A 69 16.66 -8.81 28.41
N SER A 70 16.46 -7.61 27.85
CA SER A 70 17.09 -6.36 28.28
C SER A 70 16.14 -5.44 29.06
N GLY A 71 14.89 -5.83 29.29
CA GLY A 71 13.93 -5.03 30.07
C GLY A 71 14.02 -5.32 31.56
N ASN A 72 13.79 -4.30 32.40
CA ASN A 72 13.76 -4.44 33.88
C ASN A 72 12.51 -5.18 34.41
N CYS A 73 11.79 -5.93 33.58
CA CYS A 73 10.48 -6.51 33.90
C CYS A 73 10.56 -8.05 34.00
N THR A 74 10.24 -8.60 35.17
CA THR A 74 10.15 -10.06 35.40
C THR A 74 8.90 -10.66 34.75
N LYS A 75 9.05 -11.83 34.15
CA LYS A 75 7.98 -12.54 33.41
C LYS A 75 6.90 -13.07 34.35
N ASP A 76 5.68 -12.54 34.27
CA ASP A 76 4.53 -13.08 35.02
C ASP A 76 3.97 -14.29 34.22
N MET A 77 4.19 -15.50 34.72
CA MET A 77 3.78 -16.75 34.07
C MET A 77 2.30 -17.03 34.38
N VAL A 78 1.40 -16.24 33.79
CA VAL A 78 -0.03 -16.54 33.86
C VAL A 78 -0.38 -17.50 32.72
N SER A 79 -0.65 -18.76 33.07
CA SER A 79 -1.23 -19.74 32.13
C SER A 79 -2.67 -19.32 31.81
N ILE A 80 -2.93 -18.87 30.58
CA ILE A 80 -4.27 -18.49 30.15
C ILE A 80 -4.89 -19.65 29.36
N LEU A 81 -6.15 -19.96 29.69
CA LEU A 81 -7.01 -20.96 29.05
C LEU A 81 -6.98 -20.84 27.52
N ASN A 82 -6.55 -21.92 26.86
CA ASN A 82 -6.76 -22.13 25.43
C ASN A 82 -8.27 -22.28 25.17
N ALA A 83 -8.96 -21.17 24.93
CA ALA A 83 -10.25 -21.20 24.24
C ALA A 83 -9.98 -21.40 22.73
N THR A 84 -9.35 -22.52 22.38
CA THR A 84 -9.36 -22.99 20.99
C THR A 84 -10.69 -23.68 20.81
N THR A 85 -11.68 -22.95 20.30
CA THR A 85 -12.86 -23.58 19.70
C THR A 85 -12.36 -24.63 18.71
N VAL A 86 -12.82 -25.86 18.90
CA VAL A 86 -12.52 -27.03 18.09
C VAL A 86 -12.62 -26.64 16.61
N VAL A 87 -11.47 -26.48 15.96
CA VAL A 87 -11.40 -26.35 14.51
C VAL A 87 -11.67 -27.74 13.98
N ALA A 88 -12.93 -28.01 13.62
CA ALA A 88 -13.25 -29.09 12.72
C ALA A 88 -12.36 -28.93 11.48
N GLN A 89 -11.66 -30.00 11.10
CA GLN A 89 -10.89 -30.03 9.87
C GLN A 89 -11.83 -29.76 8.70
N VAL A 90 -11.74 -28.56 8.15
CA VAL A 90 -12.35 -28.19 6.88
C VAL A 90 -11.24 -27.60 6.02
N ASP A 91 -11.16 -28.11 4.79
CA ASP A 91 -10.06 -27.96 3.85
C ASP A 91 -9.51 -26.53 3.71
N ALA A 92 -8.17 -26.45 3.66
CA ALA A 92 -7.35 -25.25 3.81
C ALA A 92 -7.36 -24.27 2.61
N THR A 93 -8.44 -24.20 1.82
CA THR A 93 -8.51 -23.32 0.64
C THR A 93 -9.61 -22.26 0.70
N SER A 94 -10.57 -22.35 1.63
CA SER A 94 -11.68 -21.39 1.72
C SER A 94 -11.58 -20.41 2.90
N ALA A 95 -10.82 -20.73 3.96
CA ALA A 95 -10.77 -19.91 5.18
C ALA A 95 -9.88 -18.65 5.08
N LEU A 96 -8.99 -18.57 4.08
CA LEU A 96 -8.16 -17.37 3.85
C LEU A 96 -8.95 -16.21 3.23
N THR A 97 -10.15 -16.48 2.71
CA THR A 97 -10.98 -15.52 1.98
C THR A 97 -11.91 -14.74 2.92
N ASP A 98 -12.32 -15.30 4.05
CA ASP A 98 -13.25 -14.64 4.99
C ASP A 98 -12.57 -13.79 6.08
N MET A 99 -11.35 -14.10 6.51
CA MET A 99 -10.62 -13.28 7.50
C MET A 99 -10.13 -11.93 6.97
N ARG A 100 -10.13 -11.71 5.64
CA ARG A 100 -9.76 -10.41 5.04
C ARG A 100 -10.93 -9.42 4.95
N ARG A 101 -12.16 -9.85 5.25
CA ARG A 101 -13.37 -9.02 5.07
C ARG A 101 -13.75 -8.18 6.29
N SER A 102 -13.20 -8.44 7.48
CA SER A 102 -13.59 -7.77 8.73
C SER A 102 -12.71 -6.59 9.16
N SER A 103 -11.83 -6.12 8.28
CA SER A 103 -11.02 -4.91 8.53
C SER A 103 -11.52 -3.68 7.75
N ILE A 104 -12.84 -3.59 7.53
CA ILE A 104 -13.49 -2.33 7.19
C ILE A 104 -13.65 -1.58 8.51
N LEU A 105 -12.65 -0.76 8.84
CA LEU A 105 -12.85 0.33 9.78
C LEU A 105 -13.70 1.38 9.05
N GLU A 106 -14.85 1.70 9.63
CA GLU A 106 -15.68 2.81 9.19
C GLU A 106 -14.86 4.12 9.17
N PRO A 107 -15.02 4.95 8.13
CA PRO A 107 -14.39 6.25 8.06
C PRO A 107 -15.23 7.25 8.87
N HIS A 108 -14.63 7.80 9.91
CA HIS A 108 -15.09 9.05 10.50
C HIS A 108 -13.87 9.96 10.67
N ASP A 109 -13.63 10.83 9.68
CA ASP A 109 -13.91 12.26 9.91
C ASP A 109 -14.06 13.00 8.57
N ASP A 110 -14.87 14.05 8.65
CA ASP A 110 -15.59 14.80 7.62
C ASP A 110 -14.76 15.52 6.55
N HIS A 111 -15.36 15.59 5.36
CA HIS A 111 -15.05 16.48 4.23
C HIS A 111 -13.78 16.22 3.42
N ASP A 112 -13.84 15.24 2.51
CA ASP A 112 -13.37 15.48 1.14
C ASP A 112 -14.20 14.67 0.13
N TYR A 113 -15.03 15.36 -0.66
CA TYR A 113 -15.79 14.78 -1.76
C TYR A 113 -14.85 14.53 -2.97
N THR A 114 -13.78 13.77 -2.79
CA THR A 114 -12.99 13.26 -3.91
C THR A 114 -13.36 11.81 -4.15
N HIS A 115 -14.43 11.60 -4.92
CA HIS A 115 -14.76 10.29 -5.48
C HIS A 115 -13.49 9.72 -6.18
N PRO A 116 -12.91 8.60 -5.70
CA PRO A 116 -11.65 8.05 -6.23
C PRO A 116 -11.72 7.60 -7.69
N GLU A 117 -12.92 7.59 -8.28
CA GLU A 117 -13.19 7.07 -9.62
C GLU A 117 -12.92 8.11 -10.72
N ASN A 118 -12.97 9.41 -10.39
CA ASN A 118 -12.78 10.49 -11.35
C ASN A 118 -11.38 11.06 -11.26
N LEU A 119 -10.60 10.85 -12.33
CA LEU A 119 -9.32 11.52 -12.53
C LEU A 119 -9.58 13.03 -12.65
N SER A 120 -8.76 13.85 -11.98
CA SER A 120 -8.79 15.31 -12.18
C SER A 120 -8.57 15.64 -13.66
N ALA A 121 -9.18 16.72 -14.16
CA ALA A 121 -9.01 17.18 -15.55
C ALA A 121 -7.53 17.32 -15.96
N VAL A 122 -6.65 17.68 -15.01
CA VAL A 122 -5.20 17.75 -15.24
C VAL A 122 -4.62 16.36 -15.50
N VAL A 123 -5.08 15.35 -14.79
CA VAL A 123 -4.57 13.99 -14.84
C VAL A 123 -5.04 13.31 -16.12
N VAL A 124 -6.31 13.50 -16.50
CA VAL A 124 -6.85 13.06 -17.80
C VAL A 124 -6.02 13.64 -18.96
N ALA A 125 -5.53 14.86 -18.83
CA ALA A 125 -4.70 15.48 -19.86
C ALA A 125 -3.23 14.97 -19.83
N VAL A 126 -2.70 14.62 -18.66
CA VAL A 126 -1.31 14.17 -18.47
C VAL A 126 -1.12 12.68 -18.78
N VAL A 127 -2.10 11.82 -18.52
CA VAL A 127 -2.00 10.36 -18.78
C VAL A 127 -1.63 10.08 -20.24
N PRO A 128 -2.29 10.66 -21.25
CA PRO A 128 -1.91 10.45 -22.65
C PRO A 128 -0.50 10.94 -22.99
N TYR A 129 -0.05 12.03 -22.36
CA TYR A 129 1.31 12.53 -22.55
C TYR A 129 2.36 11.54 -22.03
N ILE A 130 2.13 10.94 -20.86
CA ILE A 130 3.00 9.89 -20.31
C ILE A 130 2.90 8.62 -21.15
N ALA A 131 1.70 8.26 -21.60
CA ALA A 131 1.45 7.11 -22.45
C ALA A 131 2.23 7.20 -23.77
N GLY A 132 2.39 8.38 -24.37
CA GLY A 132 3.26 8.58 -25.54
C GLY A 132 4.73 8.20 -25.29
N PHE A 133 5.27 8.47 -24.09
CA PHE A 133 6.59 7.99 -23.70
C PHE A 133 6.63 6.46 -23.50
N VAL A 134 5.58 5.89 -22.89
CA VAL A 134 5.46 4.44 -22.69
C VAL A 134 5.46 3.72 -24.03
N VAL A 135 4.63 4.15 -25.00
CA VAL A 135 4.61 3.61 -26.36
C VAL A 135 5.99 3.62 -26.97
N ARG A 136 6.68 4.77 -26.96
CA ARG A 136 8.04 4.90 -27.49
C ARG A 136 9.03 3.91 -26.86
N GLN A 137 8.85 3.58 -25.58
CA GLN A 137 9.72 2.64 -24.89
C GLN A 137 9.34 1.18 -25.14
N VAL A 138 8.04 0.86 -25.24
CA VAL A 138 7.54 -0.47 -25.58
C VAL A 138 7.96 -0.87 -27.00
N CYS A 139 7.84 0.03 -27.97
CA CYS A 139 8.24 -0.21 -29.37
C CYS A 139 9.71 -0.63 -29.53
N LYS A 140 10.61 -0.22 -28.61
CA LYS A 140 12.02 -0.66 -28.63
C LYS A 140 12.22 -2.12 -28.20
N THR A 141 11.24 -2.68 -27.51
CA THR A 141 11.30 -4.02 -26.88
C THR A 141 10.33 -5.02 -27.50
N THR A 142 9.54 -4.58 -28.46
CA THR A 142 8.58 -5.40 -29.20
C THR A 142 9.09 -5.53 -30.63
N THR A 143 9.06 -6.74 -31.17
CA THR A 143 9.58 -7.06 -32.51
C THR A 143 8.47 -7.21 -33.55
N CYS A 144 7.23 -7.42 -33.13
CA CYS A 144 6.08 -7.58 -34.02
C CYS A 144 5.59 -6.23 -34.56
N GLU A 145 5.60 -6.06 -35.89
CA GLU A 145 5.24 -4.82 -36.58
C GLU A 145 3.76 -4.45 -36.38
N GLU A 146 2.85 -5.42 -36.42
CA GLU A 146 1.42 -5.20 -36.21
C GLU A 146 1.12 -4.72 -34.79
N CYS A 147 1.79 -5.31 -33.78
CA CYS A 147 1.68 -4.87 -32.40
C CYS A 147 2.24 -3.46 -32.22
N ILE A 148 3.32 -3.10 -32.93
CA ILE A 148 3.87 -1.75 -32.91
C ILE A 148 2.86 -0.77 -33.50
N ALA A 149 2.30 -1.08 -34.68
CA ALA A 149 1.32 -0.22 -35.35
C ALA A 149 0.08 0.03 -34.47
N ALA A 150 -0.39 -0.98 -33.75
CA ALA A 150 -1.55 -0.87 -32.86
C ALA A 150 -1.33 0.04 -31.62
N LEU A 151 -0.08 0.34 -31.26
CA LEU A 151 0.23 1.25 -30.15
C LEU A 151 0.12 2.74 -30.52
N TYR A 152 0.13 3.07 -31.82
CA TYR A 152 0.08 4.45 -32.30
C TYR A 152 -1.34 4.87 -32.67
N SER A 153 -1.59 6.18 -32.58
CA SER A 153 -2.75 6.82 -33.22
C SER A 153 -2.27 8.02 -34.03
N ASP A 154 -3.00 8.31 -35.11
CA ASP A 154 -2.81 9.53 -35.90
C ASP A 154 -3.49 10.74 -35.25
N GLU A 155 -4.40 10.52 -34.30
CA GLU A 155 -5.04 11.59 -33.54
C GLU A 155 -4.08 12.15 -32.50
N LEU A 156 -3.83 13.46 -32.57
CA LEU A 156 -2.96 14.15 -31.62
C LEU A 156 -3.75 14.57 -30.39
N VAL A 157 -3.21 14.27 -29.21
CA VAL A 157 -3.80 14.68 -27.94
C VAL A 157 -3.50 16.17 -27.69
N PRO A 158 -4.41 16.99 -27.12
CA PRO A 158 -4.24 18.45 -27.01
C PRO A 158 -2.93 18.91 -26.36
N LEU A 159 -2.48 18.23 -25.31
CA LEU A 159 -1.21 18.52 -24.63
C LEU A 159 0.02 18.15 -25.47
N VAL A 160 -0.10 17.09 -26.27
CA VAL A 160 0.95 16.66 -27.19
C VAL A 160 1.06 17.67 -28.33
N GLU A 161 -0.06 18.11 -28.92
CA GLU A 161 -0.09 19.17 -29.94
C GLU A 161 0.61 20.43 -29.47
N GLN A 162 0.25 20.92 -28.28
CA GLN A 162 0.78 22.18 -27.75
C GLN A 162 2.27 22.11 -27.39
N LYS A 163 2.79 20.93 -27.04
CA LYS A 163 4.19 20.74 -26.64
C LYS A 163 5.05 20.09 -27.72
N ASN A 164 4.49 19.73 -28.88
CA ASN A 164 5.25 19.02 -29.89
C ASN A 164 6.33 19.93 -30.50
N ARG A 165 7.55 19.40 -30.55
CA ARG A 165 8.68 19.99 -31.30
C ARG A 165 9.19 19.02 -32.38
N GLY A 166 8.33 18.13 -32.85
CA GLY A 166 8.61 17.13 -33.88
C GLY A 166 9.12 15.77 -33.37
N GLY A 167 9.07 15.53 -32.06
CA GLY A 167 9.63 14.30 -31.45
C GLY A 167 8.71 13.59 -30.44
N LEU A 168 7.49 14.09 -30.25
CA LEU A 168 6.49 13.43 -29.41
C LEU A 168 5.61 12.48 -30.22
N VAL A 169 5.21 11.40 -29.56
CA VAL A 169 4.41 10.31 -30.12
C VAL A 169 3.00 10.39 -29.55
N SER A 170 1.98 10.18 -30.38
CA SER A 170 0.60 10.02 -29.92
C SER A 170 0.27 8.54 -29.70
N PRO A 171 -0.15 8.15 -28.48
CA PRO A 171 -0.54 6.77 -28.18
C PRO A 171 -1.94 6.44 -28.74
N SER A 172 -2.24 5.17 -28.93
CA SER A 172 -3.59 4.71 -29.28
C SER A 172 -4.59 4.85 -28.12
N ASN A 173 -5.88 4.96 -28.45
CA ASN A 173 -6.95 5.08 -27.45
C ASN A 173 -6.98 3.89 -26.49
N ASP A 174 -6.65 2.69 -26.97
CA ASP A 174 -6.52 1.48 -26.14
C ASP A 174 -5.38 1.63 -25.11
N VAL A 175 -4.24 2.18 -25.52
CA VAL A 175 -3.11 2.44 -24.61
C VAL A 175 -3.47 3.53 -23.59
N ILE A 176 -4.19 4.57 -24.01
CA ILE A 176 -4.67 5.61 -23.09
C ILE A 176 -5.61 5.01 -22.05
N GLY A 177 -6.62 4.24 -22.45
CA GLY A 177 -7.56 3.58 -21.55
C GLY A 177 -6.86 2.62 -20.58
N LEU A 178 -5.89 1.84 -21.07
CA LEU A 178 -5.05 0.98 -20.25
C LEU A 178 -4.26 1.80 -19.21
N CYS A 179 -3.61 2.89 -19.61
CA CYS A 179 -2.87 3.76 -18.70
C CYS A 179 -3.79 4.47 -17.68
N GLU A 180 -5.00 4.85 -18.06
CA GLU A 180 -6.00 5.42 -17.16
C GLU A 180 -6.47 4.41 -16.11
N ALA A 181 -6.69 3.15 -16.51
CA ALA A 181 -7.03 2.07 -15.59
C ALA A 181 -5.92 1.85 -14.56
N VAL A 182 -4.66 1.84 -15.01
CA VAL A 182 -3.49 1.77 -14.12
C VAL A 182 -3.42 2.98 -13.19
N GLU A 183 -3.64 4.19 -13.70
CA GLU A 183 -3.59 5.42 -12.89
C GLU A 183 -4.69 5.43 -11.82
N LYS A 184 -5.91 5.02 -12.15
CA LYS A 184 -7.01 4.84 -11.18
C LYS A 184 -6.63 3.84 -10.10
N GLY A 185 -6.07 2.68 -10.48
CA GLY A 185 -5.62 1.69 -9.51
C GLY A 185 -4.46 2.15 -8.63
N LEU A 186 -3.50 2.89 -9.18
CA LEU A 186 -2.41 3.49 -8.39
C LEU A 186 -2.93 4.52 -7.38
N ARG A 187 -3.94 5.31 -7.75
CA ARG A 187 -4.60 6.25 -6.82
C ARG A 187 -5.33 5.53 -5.69
N ARG A 188 -6.06 4.47 -6.00
CA ARG A 188 -6.68 3.60 -4.97
C ARG A 188 -5.61 3.06 -4.02
N LEU A 189 -4.54 2.47 -4.56
CA LEU A 189 -3.44 1.96 -3.75
C LEU A 189 -2.77 3.06 -2.92
N GLN A 190 -2.66 4.29 -3.42
CA GLN A 190 -2.07 5.39 -2.66
C GLN A 190 -2.93 5.79 -1.44
N ILE A 191 -4.25 5.72 -1.58
CA ILE A 191 -5.20 5.99 -0.49
C ILE A 191 -5.18 4.85 0.53
N GLU A 192 -5.21 3.60 0.06
CA GLU A 192 -5.24 2.40 0.92
C GLU A 192 -3.89 2.16 1.63
N CYS A 193 -2.79 2.29 0.88
CA CYS A 193 -1.44 2.08 1.36
C CYS A 193 -0.80 3.43 1.68
N GLY A 194 -0.99 3.92 2.90
CA GLY A 194 -0.38 5.17 3.38
C GLY A 194 1.16 5.26 3.35
N THR A 195 1.86 4.27 2.78
CA THR A 195 3.31 4.27 2.54
C THR A 195 3.67 3.85 1.11
N LEU A 196 4.66 4.53 0.50
CA LEU A 196 5.13 4.21 -0.86
C LEU A 196 5.72 2.79 -0.99
N GLN A 197 6.29 2.25 0.08
CA GLN A 197 6.83 0.89 0.08
C GLN A 197 5.71 -0.14 -0.08
N ALA A 198 4.57 0.07 0.57
CA ALA A 198 3.40 -0.79 0.41
C ALA A 198 2.80 -0.66 -1.00
N VAL A 199 2.68 0.56 -1.54
CA VAL A 199 2.25 0.78 -2.95
C VAL A 199 3.16 0.02 -3.92
N ASN A 200 4.48 0.11 -3.76
CA ASN A 200 5.42 -0.60 -4.63
C ASN A 200 5.30 -2.13 -4.49
N SER A 201 5.09 -2.64 -3.28
CA SER A 201 4.90 -4.08 -3.07
C SER A 201 3.63 -4.62 -3.74
N GLN A 202 2.55 -3.83 -3.76
CA GLN A 202 1.26 -4.18 -4.35
C GLN A 202 1.16 -3.83 -5.82
N SER A 203 2.11 -3.07 -6.36
CA SER A 203 2.14 -2.66 -7.78
C SER A 203 2.12 -3.85 -8.75
N LYS A 204 2.71 -4.99 -8.36
CA LYS A 204 2.65 -6.24 -9.13
C LYS A 204 1.23 -6.82 -9.19
N HIS A 205 0.50 -6.73 -8.09
CA HIS A 205 -0.90 -7.15 -8.03
C HIS A 205 -1.78 -6.24 -8.90
N LEU A 206 -1.52 -4.94 -8.88
CA LEU A 206 -2.24 -3.98 -9.73
C LEU A 206 -2.07 -4.32 -11.22
N VAL A 207 -0.86 -4.68 -11.67
CA VAL A 207 -0.65 -5.10 -13.07
C VAL A 207 -1.53 -6.31 -13.40
N LEU A 208 -1.63 -7.29 -12.51
CA LEU A 208 -2.49 -8.46 -12.73
C LEU A 208 -3.98 -8.09 -12.75
N GLU A 209 -4.42 -7.17 -11.90
CA GLU A 209 -5.80 -6.67 -11.86
C GLU A 209 -6.16 -5.95 -13.17
N VAL A 210 -5.29 -5.05 -13.63
CA VAL A 210 -5.48 -4.34 -14.90
C VAL A 210 -5.47 -5.30 -16.10
N LEU A 211 -4.63 -6.35 -16.06
CA LEU A 211 -4.64 -7.38 -17.09
C LEU A 211 -5.94 -8.20 -17.10
N ARG A 212 -6.59 -8.40 -15.94
CA ARG A 212 -7.93 -9.03 -15.92
C ARG A 212 -8.97 -8.11 -16.57
N LEU A 213 -8.94 -6.82 -16.24
CA LEU A 213 -9.82 -5.82 -16.87
C LEU A 213 -9.61 -5.74 -18.39
N SER A 214 -8.38 -5.97 -18.87
CA SER A 214 -8.10 -5.99 -20.31
C SER A 214 -8.87 -7.06 -21.09
N VAL A 215 -9.22 -8.17 -20.43
CA VAL A 215 -10.02 -9.26 -21.01
C VAL A 215 -11.50 -8.84 -21.11
N GLU A 216 -11.97 -7.99 -20.21
CA GLU A 216 -13.36 -7.53 -20.13
C GLU A 216 -13.62 -6.34 -21.08
N GLU A 217 -12.68 -5.38 -21.13
CA GLU A 217 -12.76 -4.15 -21.94
C GLU A 217 -12.38 -4.36 -23.42
N LYS A 218 -11.84 -5.54 -23.77
CA LYS A 218 -11.40 -5.90 -25.13
C LYS A 218 -10.44 -4.88 -25.75
N TRP A 219 -9.37 -4.51 -25.04
CA TRP A 219 -8.34 -3.63 -25.61
C TRP A 219 -7.62 -4.31 -26.79
N PHE A 220 -7.31 -3.52 -27.83
CA PHE A 220 -6.69 -3.98 -29.08
C PHE A 220 -7.55 -4.94 -29.92
N GLN A 221 -8.84 -4.64 -30.11
CA GLN A 221 -9.75 -5.44 -30.97
C GLN A 221 -9.19 -5.65 -32.38
N LYS A 222 -8.42 -4.69 -32.90
CA LYS A 222 -7.77 -4.76 -34.22
C LYS A 222 -6.72 -5.88 -34.32
N LEU A 223 -6.22 -6.38 -33.20
CA LEU A 223 -5.26 -7.48 -33.13
C LEU A 223 -5.93 -8.84 -32.86
N GLU A 224 -7.27 -8.92 -32.73
CA GLU A 224 -7.96 -10.20 -32.49
C GLU A 224 -7.75 -11.20 -33.63
N GLN A 225 -7.71 -10.72 -34.88
CA GLN A 225 -7.42 -11.56 -36.05
C GLN A 225 -5.94 -11.97 -36.10
N HIS A 226 -5.02 -11.05 -35.75
CA HIS A 226 -3.59 -11.32 -35.63
C HIS A 226 -3.26 -12.41 -34.60
N ILE A 227 -4.02 -12.49 -33.49
CA ILE A 227 -3.86 -13.57 -32.50
C ILE A 227 -4.15 -14.95 -33.09
N LEU A 228 -5.07 -15.05 -34.05
CA LEU A 228 -5.46 -16.34 -34.64
C LEU A 228 -4.35 -16.93 -35.52
N ASP A 229 -3.45 -16.09 -36.03
CA ASP A 229 -2.32 -16.48 -36.87
C ASP A 229 -1.05 -16.81 -36.06
N LEU A 230 -1.11 -16.68 -34.72
CA LEU A 230 0.01 -16.87 -33.79
C LEU A 230 -0.09 -18.19 -33.00
N ASP A 231 1.03 -18.61 -32.44
CA ASP A 231 1.10 -19.79 -31.58
C ASP A 231 0.19 -19.60 -30.34
N PRO A 232 -0.62 -20.60 -29.94
CA PRO A 232 -1.52 -20.51 -28.78
C PRO A 232 -0.88 -20.05 -27.47
N LEU A 233 0.43 -20.19 -27.33
CA LEU A 233 1.19 -19.75 -26.16
C LEU A 233 1.69 -18.29 -26.26
N ASP A 234 1.76 -17.72 -27.47
CA ASP A 234 2.21 -16.36 -27.74
C ASP A 234 1.03 -15.39 -27.86
N ASN A 235 0.39 -15.12 -26.72
CA ASN A 235 -0.62 -14.06 -26.65
C ASN A 235 0.06 -12.68 -26.65
N HIS A 236 0.25 -12.15 -27.85
CA HIS A 236 0.86 -10.84 -28.07
C HIS A 236 0.09 -9.70 -27.39
N ILE A 237 -1.25 -9.72 -27.36
CA ILE A 237 -2.06 -8.69 -26.67
C ILE A 237 -1.74 -8.70 -25.17
N TYR A 238 -1.74 -9.87 -24.54
CA TYR A 238 -1.42 -9.98 -23.12
C TYR A 238 0.01 -9.49 -22.82
N SER A 239 0.99 -9.89 -23.65
CA SER A 239 2.38 -9.44 -23.52
C SER A 239 2.50 -7.92 -23.68
N LEU A 240 1.76 -7.34 -24.62
CA LEU A 240 1.75 -5.90 -24.90
C LEU A 240 1.14 -5.11 -23.75
N CYS A 241 -0.07 -5.48 -23.31
CA CYS A 241 -0.75 -4.88 -22.16
C CYS A 241 0.11 -4.94 -20.90
N LYS A 242 0.77 -6.09 -20.67
CA LYS A 242 1.66 -6.28 -19.52
C LYS A 242 2.86 -5.34 -19.57
N LYS A 243 3.54 -5.25 -20.72
CA LYS A 243 4.69 -4.33 -20.90
C LYS A 243 4.29 -2.87 -20.69
N VAL A 244 3.16 -2.45 -21.24
CA VAL A 244 2.64 -1.08 -21.09
C VAL A 244 2.33 -0.80 -19.61
N ALA A 245 1.59 -1.68 -18.94
CA ALA A 245 1.21 -1.51 -17.54
C ALA A 245 2.44 -1.48 -16.61
N GLU A 246 3.39 -2.41 -16.76
CA GLU A 246 4.61 -2.46 -15.95
C GLU A 246 5.47 -1.19 -16.10
N LEU A 247 5.64 -0.70 -17.33
CA LEU A 247 6.40 0.52 -17.58
C LEU A 247 5.71 1.76 -17.00
N TYR A 248 4.38 1.87 -17.18
CA TYR A 248 3.62 3.00 -16.64
C TYR A 248 3.68 3.02 -15.10
N VAL A 249 3.43 1.88 -14.45
CA VAL A 249 3.56 1.72 -12.99
C VAL A 249 4.95 2.14 -12.51
N LYS A 250 6.01 1.69 -13.18
CA LYS A 250 7.39 2.04 -12.82
C LYS A 250 7.65 3.55 -12.90
N ILE A 251 7.19 4.20 -13.96
CA ILE A 251 7.34 5.65 -14.14
C ILE A 251 6.61 6.40 -13.01
N ARG A 252 5.37 6.00 -12.68
CA ARG A 252 4.58 6.66 -11.65
C ARG A 252 5.14 6.44 -10.25
N ILE A 253 5.57 5.23 -9.89
CA ILE A 253 6.23 4.99 -8.59
C ILE A 253 7.51 5.83 -8.45
N HIS A 254 8.29 5.95 -9.52
CA HIS A 254 9.49 6.80 -9.51
C HIS A 254 9.13 8.28 -9.31
N HIS A 255 8.09 8.77 -9.99
CA HIS A 255 7.57 10.13 -9.80
C HIS A 255 7.13 10.36 -8.36
N MET A 256 6.31 9.49 -7.79
CA MET A 256 5.83 9.58 -6.41
C MET A 256 6.98 9.57 -5.40
N THR A 257 7.99 8.72 -5.63
CA THR A 257 9.20 8.67 -4.80
C THR A 257 9.97 9.99 -4.88
N LYS A 258 10.08 10.56 -6.08
CA LYS A 258 10.72 11.86 -6.29
C LYS A 258 9.96 12.96 -5.57
N GLU A 259 8.64 13.05 -5.70
CA GLU A 259 7.81 14.04 -5.00
C GLU A 259 7.98 13.96 -3.49
N ARG A 260 7.90 12.75 -2.90
CA ARG A 260 8.12 12.56 -1.47
C ARG A 260 9.53 12.95 -1.02
N ASN A 261 10.54 12.65 -1.83
CA ASN A 261 11.91 13.11 -1.57
C ASN A 261 12.01 14.65 -1.63
N HIS A 262 11.28 15.30 -2.53
CA HIS A 262 11.22 16.77 -2.58
C HIS A 262 10.53 17.36 -1.34
N GLU A 263 9.47 16.74 -0.83
CA GLU A 263 8.79 17.16 0.41
C GLU A 263 9.68 17.03 1.65
N ILE A 264 10.45 15.94 1.74
CA ILE A 264 11.40 15.71 2.83
C ILE A 264 12.57 16.71 2.76
N ILE A 265 13.03 17.04 1.55
CA ILE A 265 14.16 17.94 1.29
C ILE A 265 13.65 19.36 0.96
N LYS A 266 12.66 19.86 1.71
CA LYS A 266 12.07 21.20 1.50
C LYS A 266 13.14 22.31 1.42
N ASP A 267 14.23 22.18 2.16
CA ASP A 267 15.40 23.05 2.06
C ASP A 267 16.56 22.36 1.34
N ARG A 268 16.62 22.55 0.02
CA ARG A 268 17.77 22.14 -0.81
C ARG A 268 18.96 23.07 -0.59
N VAL A 269 19.51 23.08 0.62
CA VAL A 269 20.70 23.85 0.98
C VAL A 269 21.89 23.47 0.08
N ARG A 270 22.06 22.17 -0.22
CA ARG A 270 23.26 21.66 -0.93
C ARG A 270 23.35 22.04 -2.42
N PRO A 271 22.31 21.86 -3.27
CA PRO A 271 22.36 22.27 -4.68
C PRO A 271 22.37 23.79 -4.86
N VAL A 272 21.66 24.53 -4.00
CA VAL A 272 21.60 26.00 -4.04
C VAL A 272 22.97 26.58 -3.68
N LEU A 273 23.60 26.11 -2.61
CA LEU A 273 24.96 26.52 -2.25
C LEU A 273 25.99 26.08 -3.29
N SER A 274 25.85 24.88 -3.88
CA SER A 274 26.77 24.43 -4.94
C SER A 274 26.71 25.34 -6.17
N ARG A 275 25.51 25.74 -6.61
CA ARG A 275 25.36 26.72 -7.69
C ARG A 275 25.87 28.11 -7.29
N MET A 276 25.56 28.58 -6.08
CA MET A 276 26.08 29.87 -5.59
C MET A 276 27.61 29.90 -5.51
N ILE A 277 28.26 28.81 -5.12
CA ILE A 277 29.72 28.72 -5.07
C ILE A 277 30.31 28.72 -6.48
N ILE A 278 29.71 28.01 -7.43
CA ILE A 278 30.15 27.97 -8.84
C ILE A 278 30.02 29.35 -9.50
N PHE A 279 28.90 30.06 -9.29
CA PHE A 279 28.66 31.38 -9.87
C PHE A 279 29.27 32.55 -9.08
N LYS A 280 29.84 32.32 -7.88
CA LYS A 280 30.63 33.34 -7.16
C LYS A 280 32.06 33.47 -7.65
N HIS A 281 32.56 32.48 -8.39
CA HIS A 281 33.94 32.41 -8.89
C HIS A 281 34.02 32.49 -10.42
N GLN A 282 32.95 32.96 -11.07
CA GLN A 282 32.92 33.45 -12.45
C GLN A 282 32.68 34.95 -12.41
#